data_AF-A0A9D0IA77-F1
#
_entry.id   AF-A0A9D0IA77-F1
#
_cell.length_a   1.000
_cell.length_b   1.000
_cell.length_c   1.000
_cell.angle_alpha   90.00
_cell.angle_beta   90.00
_cell.angle_gamma   90.00
#
_symmetry.space_group_name_H-M   'P 1'
#
loop_
_entity.id
_entity.type
_entity.pdbx_description
1 polymer ?
#
loop_
_entity_poly.entity_id
_entity_poly.type
_entity_poly.pdbx_seq_one_letter_code
_entity_poly.pdbx_strand_id
1 'polypeptide(L)'
;MKKPLWIPSEERKRQANITRFIRHVNETYGLAITNYPELYRWSVEQIPDFWATMWDFADIRASQGYTQVVDDLTRFPGARWFPGARLNFAENLLRYRDDHL
;
A
#
# COMPACT_ATOMS: atom_id res chain seq x y z
N MET A 1 -4.08 8.37 -32.04
CA MET A 1 -4.05 8.30 -30.55
C MET A 1 -4.67 9.58 -30.00
N LYS A 2 -5.55 9.49 -28.99
CA LYS A 2 -6.14 10.68 -28.35
C LYS A 2 -5.07 11.37 -27.50
N LYS A 3 -4.92 12.70 -27.66
CA LYS A 3 -4.01 13.51 -26.83
C LYS A 3 -4.55 13.57 -25.40
N PRO A 4 -3.74 13.28 -24.37
CA PRO A 4 -4.19 13.42 -22.99
C PRO A 4 -4.50 14.88 -22.66
N LEU A 5 -5.55 15.09 -21.87
CA LEU A 5 -5.95 16.43 -21.40
C LEU A 5 -4.90 17.05 -20.48
N TRP A 6 -4.15 16.22 -19.76
CA TRP A 6 -3.15 16.64 -18.79
C TRP A 6 -2.11 15.54 -18.58
N ILE A 7 -0.87 15.94 -18.27
CA ILE A 7 0.24 15.05 -17.90
C ILE A 7 0.95 15.68 -16.68
N PRO A 8 1.25 14.91 -15.61
CA PRO A 8 2.01 15.42 -14.48
C PRO A 8 3.45 15.78 -14.88
N SER A 9 3.99 16.82 -14.25
CA SER A 9 5.42 17.15 -14.36
C SER A 9 6.29 16.06 -13.74
N GLU A 10 7.56 15.99 -14.16
CA GLU A 10 8.52 15.03 -13.61
C GLU A 10 8.79 15.26 -12.11
N GLU A 11 8.80 16.51 -11.66
CA GLU A 11 8.90 16.82 -10.21
C GLU A 11 7.72 16.21 -9.45
N ARG A 12 6.49 16.38 -9.95
CA ARG A 12 5.29 15.82 -9.31
C ARG A 12 5.33 14.31 -9.26
N LYS A 13 5.85 13.65 -10.30
CA LYS A 13 6.05 12.20 -10.30
C LYS A 13 7.07 11.80 -9.24
N ARG A 14 8.25 12.42 -9.21
CA ARG A 14 9.30 12.11 -8.21
C ARG A 14 8.84 12.26 -6.77
N GLN A 15 8.05 13.29 -6.48
CA GLN A 15 7.56 13.59 -5.12
C GLN A 15 6.30 12.80 -4.73
N ALA A 16 5.69 12.06 -5.65
CA ALA A 16 4.47 11.33 -5.36
C ALA A 16 4.73 10.19 -4.35
N ASN A 17 3.80 10.01 -3.40
CA ASN A 17 3.85 8.89 -2.45
C ASN A 17 3.95 7.53 -3.16
N ILE A 18 3.34 7.38 -4.33
CA ILE A 18 3.41 6.13 -5.11
C ILE A 18 4.82 5.83 -5.62
N THR A 19 5.60 6.86 -5.98
CA THR A 19 7.01 6.68 -6.39
C THR A 19 7.87 6.31 -5.19
N ARG A 20 7.60 6.90 -4.02
CA ARG A 20 8.23 6.48 -2.75
C ARG A 20 7.87 5.03 -2.40
N PHE A 21 6.62 4.63 -2.59
CA PHE A 21 6.13 3.27 -2.35
C PHE A 21 6.78 2.26 -3.28
N ILE A 22 6.88 2.55 -4.59
CA ILE A 22 7.58 1.70 -5.57
C ILE A 22 9.03 1.44 -5.13
N ARG A 23 9.73 2.48 -4.69
CA ARG A 23 11.10 2.34 -4.17
C ARG A 23 11.14 1.41 -2.95
N HIS A 24 10.22 1.59 -2.00
CA HIS A 24 10.13 0.74 -0.82
C HIS A 24 9.85 -0.73 -1.15
N VAL A 25 8.95 -1.00 -2.11
CA VAL A 25 8.70 -2.35 -2.63
C VAL A 25 9.95 -2.94 -3.27
N ASN A 26 10.65 -2.17 -4.13
CA ASN A 26 11.87 -2.63 -4.78
C ASN A 26 12.98 -2.96 -3.77
N GLU A 27 13.17 -2.13 -2.75
CA GLU A 27 14.14 -2.35 -1.69
C GLU A 27 13.80 -3.59 -0.85
N THR A 28 12.51 -3.80 -0.56
CA THR A 28 12.03 -4.91 0.29
C THR A 28 12.10 -6.26 -0.42
N TYR A 29 11.74 -6.31 -1.70
CA TYR A 29 11.60 -7.57 -2.46
C TYR A 29 12.68 -7.78 -3.53
N GLY A 30 13.66 -6.88 -3.65
CA GLY A 30 14.72 -6.95 -4.68
C GLY A 30 14.19 -6.80 -6.10
N LEU A 31 13.10 -6.05 -6.27
CA LEU A 31 12.43 -5.83 -7.57
C LEU A 31 12.97 -4.60 -8.28
N ALA A 32 12.64 -4.48 -9.58
CA ALA A 32 12.99 -3.35 -10.42
C ALA A 32 11.74 -2.72 -11.08
N ILE A 33 10.70 -2.49 -10.29
CA ILE A 33 9.47 -1.82 -10.74
C ILE A 33 9.79 -0.36 -11.06
N THR A 34 9.44 0.08 -12.27
CA THR A 34 9.77 1.42 -12.78
C THR A 34 8.55 2.31 -12.99
N ASN A 35 7.36 1.71 -13.08
CA ASN A 35 6.14 2.42 -13.45
C ASN A 35 4.89 1.84 -12.77
N TYR A 36 3.80 2.58 -12.87
CA TYR A 36 2.53 2.22 -12.25
C TYR A 36 1.94 0.89 -12.78
N PRO A 37 1.91 0.61 -14.11
CA PRO A 37 1.45 -0.69 -14.60
C PRO A 37 2.20 -1.90 -14.02
N GLU A 38 3.52 -1.79 -13.86
CA GLU A 38 4.32 -2.85 -13.24
C GLU A 38 3.99 -3.03 -11.75
N LEU A 39 3.84 -1.92 -11.00
CA LEU A 39 3.39 -1.99 -9.61
C LEU A 39 2.00 -2.63 -9.51
N TYR A 40 1.08 -2.24 -10.39
CA TYR A 40 -0.28 -2.77 -10.41
C TYR A 40 -0.26 -4.28 -10.65
N ARG A 41 0.47 -4.74 -11.65
CA ARG A 41 0.62 -6.18 -11.94
C ARG A 41 1.14 -6.92 -10.72
N TRP A 42 2.21 -6.42 -10.10
CA TRP A 42 2.74 -7.02 -8.88
C TRP A 42 1.71 -7.04 -7.74
N SER A 43 0.96 -5.95 -7.55
CA SER A 43 -0.04 -5.85 -6.45
C SER A 43 -1.17 -6.87 -6.54
N VAL A 44 -1.52 -7.32 -7.75
CA VAL A 44 -2.58 -8.32 -7.97
C VAL A 44 -2.05 -9.75 -8.06
N GLU A 45 -0.76 -9.92 -8.41
CA GLU A 45 -0.10 -11.23 -8.43
C GLU A 45 0.43 -11.63 -7.05
N GLN A 46 0.88 -10.67 -6.25
CA GLN A 46 1.46 -10.84 -4.91
C GLN A 46 0.64 -10.10 -3.85
N ILE A 47 -0.65 -10.45 -3.78
CA ILE A 47 -1.64 -9.74 -2.95
C ILE A 47 -1.24 -9.68 -1.46
N PRO A 48 -0.82 -10.79 -0.80
CA PRO A 48 -0.43 -10.74 0.60
C PRO A 48 0.77 -9.83 0.85
N ASP A 49 1.79 -9.91 -0.01
CA ASP A 49 3.00 -9.10 0.09
C ASP A 49 2.72 -7.61 -0.11
N PHE A 50 1.90 -7.28 -1.11
CA PHE A 50 1.46 -5.91 -1.35
C PHE A 50 0.77 -5.31 -0.12
N TRP A 51 -0.18 -6.04 0.47
CA TRP A 51 -0.95 -5.53 1.61
C TRP A 51 -0.14 -5.52 2.93
N ALA A 52 0.81 -6.43 3.13
CA ALA A 52 1.79 -6.34 4.21
C ALA A 52 2.64 -5.06 4.06
N THR A 53 3.18 -4.84 2.86
CA THR A 53 4.01 -3.66 2.58
C THR A 53 3.23 -2.36 2.75
N MET A 54 1.96 -2.34 2.34
CA MET A 54 1.09 -1.18 2.53
C MET A 54 0.81 -0.92 4.02
N TRP A 55 0.62 -1.98 4.82
CA TRP A 55 0.44 -1.85 6.27
C TRP A 55 1.63 -1.17 6.92
N ASP A 56 2.85 -1.62 6.58
CA ASP A 56 4.09 -1.06 7.11
C ASP A 56 4.36 0.36 6.57
N PHE A 57 4.18 0.58 5.27
CA PHE A 57 4.40 1.88 4.63
C PHE A 57 3.44 2.97 5.13
N ALA A 58 2.19 2.60 5.42
CA ALA A 58 1.21 3.50 6.01
C ALA A 58 1.40 3.65 7.54
N ASP A 59 2.32 2.90 8.14
CA ASP A 59 2.63 2.90 9.57
C ASP A 59 1.36 2.67 10.41
N ILE A 60 0.61 1.61 10.05
CA ILE A 60 -0.65 1.23 10.71
C ILE A 60 -0.35 0.78 12.14
N ARG A 61 -0.98 1.45 13.10
CA ARG A 61 -0.89 1.14 14.53
C ARG A 61 -1.93 0.13 14.93
N ALA A 62 -1.47 -0.95 15.53
CA ALA A 62 -2.30 -1.99 16.11
C ALA A 62 -1.77 -2.37 17.50
N SER A 63 -2.67 -2.59 18.45
CA SER A 63 -2.33 -3.08 19.79
C SER A 63 -1.99 -4.57 19.79
N GLN A 64 -2.39 -5.28 18.74
CA GLN A 64 -2.01 -6.66 18.45
C GLN A 64 -1.80 -6.80 16.95
N GLY A 65 -0.68 -7.42 16.54
CA GLY A 65 -0.37 -7.69 15.13
C GLY A 65 -1.24 -8.78 14.51
N TYR A 66 -1.29 -8.83 13.18
CA TYR A 66 -1.95 -9.91 12.43
C TYR A 66 -1.09 -11.18 12.42
N THR A 67 -1.72 -12.33 12.20
CA THR A 67 -1.02 -13.62 12.02
C THR A 67 -0.78 -13.98 10.55
N GLN A 68 -1.61 -13.44 9.66
CA GLN A 68 -1.48 -13.53 8.20
C GLN A 68 -2.21 -12.33 7.59
N VAL A 69 -1.89 -11.97 6.35
CA VAL A 69 -2.51 -10.82 5.68
C VAL A 69 -3.92 -11.13 5.19
N VAL A 70 -4.14 -12.34 4.68
CA VAL A 70 -5.43 -12.82 4.19
C VAL A 70 -5.47 -14.33 4.33
N ASP A 71 -6.60 -14.89 4.74
CA ASP A 71 -6.72 -16.34 4.94
C ASP A 71 -6.96 -17.13 3.65
N ASP A 72 -7.82 -16.63 2.76
CA ASP A 72 -8.21 -17.31 1.54
C ASP A 72 -8.65 -16.29 0.47
N LEU A 73 -7.77 -16.07 -0.53
CA LEU A 73 -8.02 -15.15 -1.63
C LEU A 73 -9.13 -15.61 -2.60
N THR A 74 -9.49 -16.90 -2.58
CA THR A 74 -10.53 -17.45 -3.45
C THR A 74 -11.92 -17.35 -2.81
N ARG A 75 -12.00 -17.04 -1.52
CA ARG A 75 -13.25 -16.95 -0.76
C ARG A 75 -13.93 -15.60 -0.99
N PHE A 76 -14.89 -15.58 -1.90
CA PHE A 76 -15.68 -14.39 -2.18
C PHE A 76 -17.19 -14.69 -2.14
N PRO A 77 -17.96 -14.10 -1.20
CA PRO A 77 -17.55 -13.28 -0.05
C PRO A 77 -16.99 -14.10 1.13
N GLY A 78 -16.28 -13.45 2.05
CA GLY A 78 -15.90 -14.03 3.36
C GLY A 78 -14.40 -14.20 3.62
N ALA A 79 -13.52 -13.79 2.70
CA ALA A 79 -12.09 -13.67 2.97
C ALA A 79 -11.84 -12.79 4.21
N ARG A 80 -11.00 -13.26 5.13
CA ARG A 80 -10.62 -12.54 6.35
C ARG A 80 -9.26 -11.91 6.14
N TRP A 81 -9.24 -10.58 6.22
CA TRP A 81 -8.03 -9.78 6.12
C TRP A 81 -7.45 -9.48 7.49
N PHE A 82 -6.13 -9.57 7.60
CA PHE A 82 -5.35 -9.32 8.80
C PHE A 82 -5.88 -10.02 10.08
N PRO A 83 -6.29 -11.30 10.03
CA PRO A 83 -6.79 -12.00 11.21
C PRO A 83 -5.80 -11.91 12.38
N GLY A 84 -6.34 -11.73 13.58
CA GLY A 84 -5.56 -11.55 14.81
C GLY A 84 -5.19 -10.09 15.10
N ALA A 85 -5.15 -9.21 14.09
CA ALA A 85 -4.87 -7.81 14.34
C ALA A 85 -5.99 -7.16 15.14
N ARG A 86 -5.60 -6.31 16.09
CA ARG A 86 -6.52 -5.44 16.85
C ARG A 86 -6.02 -4.02 16.72
N LEU A 87 -6.83 -3.17 16.11
CA LEU A 87 -6.52 -1.75 15.91
C LEU A 87 -7.73 -0.89 16.27
N ASN A 88 -7.46 0.40 16.47
CA ASN A 88 -8.50 1.41 16.57
C ASN A 88 -8.42 2.33 15.34
N PHE A 89 -9.55 2.52 14.68
CA PHE A 89 -9.61 3.35 13.48
C PHE A 89 -9.35 4.84 13.78
N ALA A 90 -9.95 5.36 14.85
CA ALA A 90 -9.77 6.76 15.25
C ALA A 90 -8.33 7.05 15.70
N GLU A 91 -7.66 6.10 16.36
CA GLU A 91 -6.23 6.22 16.72
C GLU A 91 -5.34 6.41 15.49
N ASN A 92 -5.60 5.66 14.41
CA ASN A 92 -4.83 5.74 13.18
C ASN A 92 -5.12 7.04 12.40
N LEU A 93 -6.38 7.51 12.40
CA LEU A 93 -6.75 8.76 11.72
C LEU A 93 -6.39 10.03 12.49
N LEU A 94 -6.51 10.01 13.81
CA LEU A 94 -6.30 11.18 14.69
C LEU A 94 -4.91 11.13 15.36
N ARG A 95 -3.95 10.51 14.68
CA ARG A 95 -2.58 10.33 15.15
C ARG A 95 -1.85 11.66 15.39
N TYR A 96 -2.13 12.65 14.55
CA TYR A 96 -1.57 13.99 14.65
C TYR A 96 -2.63 14.94 15.23
N ARG A 97 -2.22 15.77 16.20
CA ARG A 97 -3.08 16.77 16.86
C ARG A 97 -2.70 18.20 16.42
N ASP A 98 -2.07 18.34 15.28
CA ASP A 98 -1.51 19.57 14.74
C ASP A 98 -1.97 19.79 13.28
N ASP A 99 -1.60 20.94 12.71
CA ASP A 99 -1.98 21.36 11.36
C ASP A 99 -1.07 20.76 10.26
N HIS A 100 -0.42 19.62 10.51
CA HIS A 100 0.41 18.98 9.48
C HIS A 100 -0.46 18.49 8.32
N LEU A 101 -0.29 19.11 7.14
CA LEU A 101 -0.75 18.64 5.83
C LEU A 101 0.29 17.73 5.17
#